data_AF-A0A524FAR7-F1
#
_entry.id   AF-A0A524FAR7-F1
#
_cell.length_a   1.000
_cell.length_b   1.000
_cell.length_c   1.000
_cell.angle_alpha   90.00
_cell.angle_beta   90.00
_cell.angle_gamma   90.00
#
_symmetry.space_group_name_H-M   'P 1'
#
loop_
_entity.id
_entity.type
_entity.pdbx_description
1 polymer ?
#
loop_
_entity_poly.entity_id
_entity_poly.type
_entity_poly.pdbx_seq_one_letter_code
_entity_poly.pdbx_strand_id
1 'polypeptide(L)'
;MYDLIEKNQNTLTEQKKFKDRSDFEDLINQTLISKAKPSELTNDQFNSLFRAFKSVKYMAPPTDTAIPVGDTVLENTLIKEIGLKISDNLEDIDEPIPEVQSMEKIINKEASITGEEKPDLKIFNSKILASYEILTNTDEDEFKQVYNSVIQANNQKDLTNKYNDVFEFFSEYYAKDDDFISAETRPPTSGKGLAYIVEAALAYCNDPKKLDTPKRSRDVLSRFVNRTPKLRDSADCAITKAVESVNWKNYKLDTFDNNLPKGPIKLLVNVSGPYVHLMFKSQSKNALADDEELIKEIKYCLEAIGRRLRAYLNKKATIRKKEKRASVIEKYVPEFVQSIYNIISSGDLKSQEEISVKEMEELMIAAVGKRSKPPIDEKPKILPKAE
;
A
#
# COMPACT_ATOMS: atom_id res chain seq x y z
N MET A 1 -46.91 -21.03 -4.59
CA MET A 1 -46.94 -22.44 -4.14
C MET A 1 -47.19 -22.54 -2.62
N TYR A 2 -47.90 -21.59 -1.99
CA TYR A 2 -48.11 -21.58 -0.54
C TYR A 2 -49.55 -21.34 -0.06
N ASP A 3 -50.54 -21.28 -0.97
CA ASP A 3 -51.97 -21.10 -0.61
C ASP A 3 -52.82 -22.36 -0.82
N LEU A 4 -52.21 -23.54 -0.97
CA LEU A 4 -52.93 -24.80 -1.24
C LEU A 4 -53.04 -25.74 -0.04
N ILE A 5 -52.70 -25.28 1.16
CA ILE A 5 -52.78 -26.10 2.37
C ILE A 5 -53.55 -25.33 3.44
N GLU A 6 -54.86 -25.17 3.23
CA GLU A 6 -55.78 -25.00 4.35
C GLU A 6 -55.94 -26.37 5.03
N LYS A 7 -55.45 -26.44 6.27
CA LYS A 7 -55.74 -27.52 7.20
C LYS A 7 -57.26 -27.60 7.42
N ASN A 8 -57.87 -28.70 7.02
CA ASN A 8 -59.08 -29.18 7.66
C ASN A 8 -58.88 -30.63 8.12
N GLN A 9 -59.27 -30.87 9.37
CA GLN A 9 -59.05 -32.10 10.11
C GLN A 9 -59.91 -33.26 9.55
N ASN A 10 -59.27 -34.42 9.42
CA ASN A 10 -59.87 -35.76 9.40
C ASN A 10 -60.85 -36.18 8.28
N THR A 11 -60.56 -35.83 7.03
CA THR A 11 -60.90 -36.67 5.86
C THR A 11 -60.11 -36.18 4.65
N LEU A 12 -59.42 -37.09 3.94
CA LEU A 12 -58.83 -36.79 2.63
C LEU A 12 -59.97 -36.78 1.60
N THR A 13 -60.60 -35.63 1.40
CA THR A 13 -61.51 -35.41 0.27
C THR A 13 -60.68 -35.20 -0.98
N GLU A 14 -60.63 -36.23 -1.84
CA GLU A 14 -60.06 -36.13 -3.19
C GLU A 14 -60.83 -35.05 -3.96
N GLN A 15 -60.17 -33.94 -4.32
CA GLN A 15 -60.78 -32.93 -5.18
C GLN A 15 -61.03 -33.52 -6.57
N LYS A 16 -62.25 -34.01 -6.80
CA LYS A 16 -62.70 -34.61 -8.08
C LYS A 16 -62.89 -33.61 -9.23
N LYS A 17 -62.62 -32.32 -9.02
CA LYS A 17 -62.56 -31.33 -10.10
C LYS A 17 -61.11 -30.94 -10.32
N PHE A 18 -60.50 -31.50 -11.36
CA PHE A 18 -59.38 -30.83 -12.01
C PHE A 18 -59.89 -29.45 -12.46
N LYS A 19 -59.17 -28.38 -12.11
CA LYS A 19 -59.47 -27.04 -12.62
C LYS A 19 -59.50 -27.09 -14.15
N ASP A 20 -60.51 -26.48 -14.75
CA ASP A 20 -60.65 -26.46 -16.21
C ASP A 20 -59.52 -25.63 -16.83
N ARG A 21 -59.12 -25.92 -18.08
CA ARG A 21 -58.04 -25.18 -18.77
C ARG A 21 -58.29 -23.66 -18.80
N SER A 22 -59.55 -23.25 -18.85
CA SER A 22 -60.00 -21.85 -18.77
C SER A 22 -59.57 -21.13 -17.49
N ASP A 23 -59.51 -21.84 -16.36
CA ASP A 23 -59.12 -21.25 -15.07
C ASP A 23 -57.61 -20.94 -15.01
N PHE A 24 -56.84 -21.49 -15.95
CA PHE A 24 -55.40 -21.25 -16.09
C PHE A 24 -55.08 -20.29 -17.24
N GLU A 25 -56.04 -19.91 -18.08
CA GLU A 25 -55.80 -18.95 -19.19
C GLU A 25 -55.35 -17.59 -18.65
N ASP A 26 -55.94 -17.13 -17.55
CA ASP A 26 -55.53 -15.89 -16.86
C ASP A 26 -54.10 -15.98 -16.34
N LEU A 27 -53.71 -17.15 -15.80
CA LEU A 27 -52.35 -17.39 -15.29
C LEU A 27 -51.32 -17.51 -16.43
N ILE A 28 -51.73 -18.09 -17.56
CA ILE A 28 -50.94 -18.21 -18.79
C ILE A 28 -50.73 -16.82 -19.43
N ASN A 29 -51.78 -15.99 -19.48
CA ASN A 29 -51.70 -14.62 -19.99
C ASN A 29 -50.85 -13.72 -19.08
N GLN A 30 -50.90 -13.93 -17.75
CA GLN A 30 -50.01 -13.23 -16.80
C GLN A 30 -48.53 -13.60 -16.95
N THR A 31 -48.22 -14.78 -17.48
CA THR A 31 -46.84 -15.27 -17.63
C THR A 31 -46.27 -15.10 -19.05
N LEU A 32 -47.11 -14.94 -20.08
CA LEU A 32 -46.73 -14.71 -21.48
C LEU A 32 -46.37 -13.24 -21.78
N ILE A 33 -45.25 -12.78 -21.22
CA ILE A 33 -44.73 -11.41 -21.45
C ILE A 33 -44.23 -11.22 -22.90
N SER A 34 -43.81 -12.30 -23.58
CA SER A 34 -43.19 -12.26 -24.91
C SER A 34 -44.09 -11.81 -26.06
N LYS A 35 -45.42 -11.84 -25.88
CA LYS A 35 -46.41 -11.49 -26.91
C LYS A 35 -47.14 -10.17 -26.65
N ALA A 36 -46.99 -9.60 -25.46
CA ALA A 36 -47.62 -8.34 -25.09
C ALA A 36 -46.79 -7.15 -25.58
N LYS A 37 -47.45 -6.05 -25.98
CA LYS A 37 -46.74 -4.79 -26.27
C LYS A 37 -46.28 -4.15 -24.95
N PRO A 38 -45.09 -3.50 -24.90
CA PRO A 38 -44.61 -2.87 -23.67
C PRO A 38 -45.57 -1.85 -23.05
N SER A 39 -46.33 -1.12 -23.87
CA SER A 39 -47.32 -0.13 -23.42
C SER A 39 -48.58 -0.74 -22.82
N GLU A 40 -48.85 -2.02 -23.07
CA GLU A 40 -50.08 -2.72 -22.67
C GLU A 40 -49.84 -3.67 -21.48
N LEU A 41 -48.63 -3.66 -20.88
CA LEU A 41 -48.27 -4.53 -19.76
C LEU A 41 -49.10 -4.20 -18.51
N THR A 42 -49.66 -5.24 -17.90
CA THR A 42 -50.35 -5.11 -16.60
C THR A 42 -49.35 -5.02 -15.45
N ASN A 43 -49.80 -4.48 -14.30
CA ASN A 43 -48.97 -4.39 -13.09
C ASN A 43 -48.43 -5.76 -12.63
N ASP A 44 -49.22 -6.83 -12.78
CA ASP A 44 -48.83 -8.18 -12.38
C ASP A 44 -47.78 -8.79 -13.31
N GLN A 45 -47.92 -8.55 -14.62
CA GLN A 45 -46.89 -8.91 -15.60
C GLN A 45 -45.59 -8.14 -15.35
N PHE A 46 -45.68 -6.84 -15.06
CA PHE A 46 -44.51 -6.02 -14.71
C PHE A 46 -43.82 -6.50 -13.43
N ASN A 47 -44.58 -6.81 -12.37
CA ASN A 47 -44.04 -7.33 -11.12
C ASN A 47 -43.37 -8.71 -11.32
N SER A 48 -43.96 -9.55 -12.17
CA SER A 48 -43.38 -10.84 -12.54
C SER A 48 -42.07 -10.66 -13.30
N LEU A 49 -42.04 -9.73 -14.26
CA LEU A 49 -40.83 -9.35 -14.98
C LEU A 49 -39.74 -8.82 -14.04
N PHE A 50 -40.08 -7.90 -13.14
CA PHE A 50 -39.16 -7.33 -12.16
C PHE A 50 -38.54 -8.40 -11.26
N ARG A 51 -39.34 -9.37 -10.79
CA ARG A 51 -38.85 -10.51 -10.00
C ARG A 51 -37.92 -11.41 -10.82
N ALA A 52 -38.24 -11.65 -12.09
CA ALA A 52 -37.37 -12.39 -13.00
C ALA A 52 -36.05 -11.64 -13.27
N PHE A 53 -36.09 -10.31 -13.43
CA PHE A 53 -34.88 -9.51 -13.55
C PHE A 53 -34.01 -9.63 -12.29
N LYS A 54 -34.59 -9.56 -11.10
CA LYS A 54 -33.85 -9.65 -9.83
C LYS A 54 -33.24 -11.04 -9.58
N SER A 55 -33.83 -12.12 -10.12
CA SER A 55 -33.33 -13.48 -9.90
C SER A 55 -32.15 -13.85 -10.79
N VAL A 56 -31.95 -13.15 -11.91
CA VAL A 56 -30.86 -13.40 -12.84
C VAL A 56 -29.61 -12.62 -12.43
N LYS A 57 -28.45 -13.29 -12.47
CA LYS A 57 -27.15 -12.65 -12.25
C LYS A 57 -26.65 -12.02 -13.55
N TYR A 58 -26.56 -10.69 -13.57
CA TYR A 58 -25.99 -9.95 -14.70
C TYR A 58 -24.48 -9.81 -14.60
N MET A 59 -23.86 -9.48 -15.74
CA MET A 59 -22.50 -8.97 -15.79
C MET A 59 -22.44 -7.59 -15.12
N ALA A 60 -21.28 -7.23 -14.57
CA ALA A 60 -21.07 -5.92 -13.98
C ALA A 60 -21.29 -4.81 -15.04
N PRO A 61 -21.90 -3.68 -14.67
CA PRO A 61 -22.06 -2.53 -15.54
C PRO A 61 -20.70 -1.93 -15.94
N PRO A 62 -20.64 -1.15 -17.04
CA PRO A 62 -19.42 -0.48 -17.45
C PRO A 62 -18.92 0.49 -16.37
N THR A 63 -17.62 0.44 -16.11
CA THR A 63 -16.94 1.20 -15.05
C THR A 63 -16.50 2.61 -15.46
N ASP A 64 -16.58 2.96 -16.74
CA ASP A 64 -16.19 4.25 -17.32
C ASP A 64 -16.93 5.45 -16.71
N THR A 65 -18.10 5.20 -16.12
CA THR A 65 -18.93 6.25 -15.51
C THR A 65 -18.39 6.76 -14.16
N ALA A 66 -17.43 6.07 -13.54
CA ALA A 66 -16.81 6.49 -12.30
C ALA A 66 -15.42 7.07 -12.58
N ILE A 67 -15.26 8.37 -12.35
CA ILE A 67 -13.99 9.08 -12.58
C ILE A 67 -13.32 9.33 -11.22
N PRO A 68 -12.16 8.71 -10.93
CA PRO A 68 -11.42 8.94 -9.70
C PRO A 68 -10.82 10.36 -9.63
N VAL A 69 -10.35 10.76 -8.46
CA VAL A 69 -9.43 11.90 -8.29
C VAL A 69 -8.01 11.46 -8.60
N GLY A 70 -7.63 10.26 -8.16
CA GLY A 70 -6.29 9.70 -8.23
C GLY A 70 -5.55 9.79 -6.89
N ASP A 71 -4.84 8.73 -6.56
CA ASP A 71 -3.99 8.59 -5.37
C ASP A 71 -2.89 9.66 -5.33
N THR A 72 -2.11 9.78 -6.39
CA THR A 72 -1.04 10.77 -6.54
C THR A 72 -1.53 12.20 -6.34
N VAL A 73 -2.73 12.52 -6.83
CA VAL A 73 -3.34 13.85 -6.65
C VAL A 73 -3.73 14.05 -5.19
N LEU A 74 -4.35 13.06 -4.55
CA LEU A 74 -4.73 13.12 -3.15
C LEU A 74 -3.51 13.31 -2.23
N GLU A 75 -2.42 12.57 -2.46
CA GLU A 75 -1.19 12.72 -1.70
C GLU A 75 -0.63 14.13 -1.86
N ASN A 76 -0.42 14.58 -3.10
CA ASN A 76 0.10 15.92 -3.38
C ASN A 76 -0.75 17.04 -2.77
N THR A 77 -2.08 16.88 -2.72
CA THR A 77 -2.96 17.85 -2.08
C THR A 77 -2.77 17.90 -0.57
N LEU A 78 -2.72 16.74 0.11
CA LEU A 78 -2.53 16.68 1.56
C LEU A 78 -1.14 17.14 1.98
N ILE A 79 -0.12 16.85 1.17
CA ILE A 79 1.25 17.35 1.37
C ILE A 79 1.26 18.87 1.40
N LYS A 80 0.62 19.50 0.42
CA LYS A 80 0.56 20.97 0.31
C LYS A 80 -0.31 21.60 1.39
N GLU A 81 -1.45 20.98 1.72
CA GLU A 81 -2.39 21.51 2.71
C GLU A 81 -1.80 21.47 4.13
N ILE A 82 -1.12 20.38 4.50
CA ILE A 82 -0.59 20.17 5.86
C ILE A 82 0.88 20.65 5.97
N GLY A 83 1.60 20.78 4.85
CA GLY A 83 3.03 21.12 4.84
C GLY A 83 3.92 19.94 5.26
N LEU A 84 3.56 18.73 4.81
CA LEU A 84 4.30 17.50 5.12
C LEU A 84 5.68 17.53 4.46
N LYS A 85 6.69 17.01 5.16
CA LYS A 85 8.02 16.76 4.59
C LYS A 85 8.14 15.26 4.33
N ILE A 86 8.28 14.89 3.06
CA ILE A 86 8.44 13.50 2.65
C ILE A 86 9.76 13.42 1.88
N SER A 87 10.52 12.34 2.08
CA SER A 87 11.65 12.04 1.21
C SER A 87 11.15 11.40 -0.08
N ASP A 88 11.61 11.90 -1.22
CA ASP A 88 11.20 11.48 -2.57
C ASP A 88 11.59 10.02 -2.94
N ASN A 89 12.01 9.20 -1.97
CA ASN A 89 12.73 7.94 -2.23
C ASN A 89 12.03 6.67 -1.73
N LEU A 90 10.79 6.73 -1.24
CA LEU A 90 10.19 5.57 -0.57
C LEU A 90 9.17 4.76 -1.38
N GLU A 91 8.71 5.23 -2.54
CA GLU A 91 7.56 4.60 -3.22
C GLU A 91 7.83 4.11 -4.65
N ASP A 92 8.83 4.64 -5.36
CA ASP A 92 9.07 4.30 -6.78
C ASP A 92 10.06 3.13 -7.02
N ILE A 93 10.52 2.43 -5.99
CA ILE A 93 11.56 1.39 -6.16
C ILE A 93 10.97 -0.01 -6.40
N ASP A 94 9.76 -0.27 -5.89
CA ASP A 94 9.09 -1.57 -6.02
C ASP A 94 8.24 -1.69 -7.31
N GLU A 95 7.99 -0.58 -8.02
CA GLU A 95 7.41 -0.63 -9.37
C GLU A 95 8.53 -0.83 -10.40
N PRO A 96 8.62 -1.99 -11.08
CA PRO A 96 9.57 -2.14 -12.16
C PRO A 96 9.24 -1.10 -13.22
N ILE A 97 10.20 -0.19 -13.46
CA ILE A 97 10.11 0.92 -14.41
C ILE A 97 9.43 0.40 -15.70
N PRO A 98 8.42 1.09 -16.27
CA PRO A 98 7.71 0.62 -17.46
C PRO A 98 8.61 0.26 -18.64
N GLU A 99 9.77 0.91 -18.73
CA GLU A 99 10.83 0.63 -19.71
C GLU A 99 11.50 -0.75 -19.48
N VAL A 100 11.65 -1.20 -18.23
CA VAL A 100 12.17 -2.54 -17.92
C VAL A 100 11.15 -3.61 -18.32
N GLN A 101 9.85 -3.36 -18.08
CA GLN A 101 8.79 -4.29 -18.50
C GLN A 101 8.67 -4.39 -20.03
N SER A 102 8.88 -3.29 -20.75
CA SER A 102 8.87 -3.31 -22.22
C SER A 102 10.09 -4.07 -22.77
N MET A 103 11.26 -3.90 -22.15
CA MET A 103 12.47 -4.65 -22.45
C MET A 103 12.27 -6.15 -22.22
N GLU A 104 11.71 -6.56 -21.08
CA GLU A 104 11.40 -7.97 -20.78
C GLU A 104 10.43 -8.58 -21.80
N LYS A 105 9.42 -7.82 -22.22
CA LYS A 105 8.47 -8.27 -23.24
C LYS A 105 9.13 -8.44 -24.62
N ILE A 106 10.06 -7.54 -24.99
CA ILE A 106 10.81 -7.63 -26.24
C ILE A 106 11.74 -8.85 -26.21
N ILE A 107 12.49 -9.05 -25.14
CA ILE A 107 13.41 -10.19 -24.96
C ILE A 107 12.64 -11.51 -24.96
N ASN A 108 11.51 -11.59 -24.25
CA ASN A 108 10.66 -12.78 -24.25
C ASN A 108 10.07 -13.08 -25.64
N LYS A 109 9.79 -12.04 -26.43
CA LYS A 109 9.32 -12.19 -27.81
C LYS A 109 10.42 -12.71 -28.72
N GLU A 110 11.66 -12.26 -28.56
CA GLU A 110 12.81 -12.73 -29.34
C GLU A 110 13.22 -14.17 -28.96
N ALA A 111 13.26 -14.51 -27.68
CA ALA A 111 13.55 -15.88 -27.22
C ALA A 111 12.52 -16.92 -27.70
N SER A 112 11.27 -16.49 -27.89
CA SER A 112 10.22 -17.34 -28.47
C SER A 112 10.43 -17.61 -29.96
N ILE A 113 11.16 -16.74 -30.65
CA ILE A 113 11.37 -16.79 -32.11
C ILE A 113 12.64 -17.59 -32.45
N THR A 114 13.67 -17.56 -31.59
CA THR A 114 14.97 -18.19 -31.86
C THR A 114 15.16 -19.58 -31.22
N GLY A 115 14.31 -19.98 -30.27
CA GLY A 115 14.37 -21.32 -29.68
C GLY A 115 15.63 -21.63 -28.84
N GLU A 116 16.45 -20.63 -28.53
CA GLU A 116 17.62 -20.76 -27.67
C GLU A 116 17.25 -20.62 -26.17
N GLU A 117 17.99 -21.34 -25.32
CA GLU A 117 17.82 -21.30 -23.86
C GLU A 117 18.02 -19.88 -23.32
N LYS A 118 17.23 -19.55 -22.28
CA LYS A 118 17.22 -18.23 -21.62
C LYS A 118 18.64 -17.81 -21.24
N PRO A 119 19.15 -16.65 -21.71
CA PRO A 119 20.37 -16.10 -21.14
C PRO A 119 20.08 -15.72 -19.68
N ASP A 120 20.89 -16.25 -18.76
CA ASP A 120 20.82 -15.97 -17.33
C ASP A 120 21.00 -14.45 -17.12
N LEU A 121 19.89 -13.75 -16.88
CA LEU A 121 19.88 -12.32 -16.63
C LEU A 121 20.43 -12.03 -15.23
N LYS A 122 21.75 -11.83 -15.15
CA LYS A 122 22.36 -11.11 -14.02
C LYS A 122 22.04 -9.64 -14.17
N ILE A 123 21.23 -9.11 -13.24
CA ILE A 123 20.88 -7.70 -13.13
C ILE A 123 22.20 -6.89 -13.03
N PHE A 124 22.55 -6.18 -14.11
CA PHE A 124 23.73 -5.32 -14.15
C PHE A 124 23.42 -4.02 -13.43
N ASN A 125 23.78 -3.96 -12.15
CA ASN A 125 23.74 -2.73 -11.35
C ASN A 125 25.13 -2.35 -10.82
N SER A 126 26.16 -2.50 -11.66
CA SER A 126 27.53 -2.12 -11.31
C SER A 126 28.01 -1.02 -12.22
N LYS A 127 28.21 0.19 -11.67
CA LYS A 127 29.06 1.29 -12.17
C LYS A 127 29.68 0.98 -13.55
N ILE A 128 28.86 1.12 -14.59
CA ILE A 128 29.26 0.75 -15.95
C ILE A 128 30.34 1.75 -16.34
N LEU A 129 31.53 1.23 -16.64
CA LEU A 129 32.74 1.93 -17.10
C LEU A 129 33.62 2.51 -15.97
N ALA A 130 34.33 1.63 -15.26
CA ALA A 130 35.74 1.93 -15.03
C ALA A 130 36.39 2.08 -16.41
N SER A 131 36.87 3.28 -16.73
CA SER A 131 37.48 3.60 -18.02
C SER A 131 38.70 2.71 -18.24
N TYR A 132 38.59 1.71 -19.11
CA TYR A 132 39.75 0.99 -19.63
C TYR A 132 39.97 1.46 -21.07
N GLU A 133 41.14 2.04 -21.33
CA GLU A 133 41.58 2.29 -22.70
C GLU A 133 41.84 0.94 -23.36
N ILE A 134 40.91 0.52 -24.21
CA ILE A 134 41.06 -0.66 -25.09
C ILE A 134 42.02 -0.26 -26.22
N LEU A 135 43.26 0.05 -25.88
CA LEU A 135 44.29 0.29 -26.86
C LEU A 135 45.54 -0.50 -26.46
N THR A 136 45.82 -1.47 -27.32
CA THR A 136 47.08 -2.20 -27.52
C THR A 136 47.47 -3.25 -26.48
N ASN A 137 46.84 -4.42 -26.51
CA ASN A 137 47.53 -5.67 -26.93
C ASN A 137 46.58 -6.88 -27.00
N THR A 138 46.79 -7.64 -28.06
CA THR A 138 46.11 -8.87 -28.48
C THR A 138 46.67 -10.08 -27.75
N ASP A 139 46.08 -10.45 -26.60
CA ASP A 139 46.13 -11.83 -26.10
C ASP A 139 44.81 -12.16 -25.38
N GLU A 140 44.09 -13.14 -25.92
CA GLU A 140 42.78 -13.59 -25.39
C GLU A 140 42.88 -14.08 -23.94
N ASP A 141 44.03 -14.67 -23.58
CA ASP A 141 44.25 -15.27 -22.27
C ASP A 141 44.54 -14.21 -21.20
N GLU A 142 45.26 -13.14 -21.52
CA GLU A 142 45.42 -11.99 -20.62
C GLU A 142 44.08 -11.28 -20.40
N PHE A 143 43.30 -11.10 -21.47
CA PHE A 143 41.95 -10.53 -21.35
C PHE A 143 41.05 -11.40 -20.47
N LYS A 144 41.06 -12.73 -20.64
CA LYS A 144 40.30 -13.66 -19.79
C LYS A 144 40.76 -13.61 -18.33
N GLN A 145 42.06 -13.51 -18.07
CA GLN A 145 42.59 -13.39 -16.71
C GLN A 145 42.19 -12.08 -16.04
N VAL A 146 42.25 -10.96 -16.76
CA VAL A 146 41.81 -9.64 -16.26
C VAL A 146 40.29 -9.58 -16.11
N TYR A 147 39.53 -10.12 -17.06
CA TYR A 147 38.08 -10.23 -16.99
C TYR A 147 37.64 -11.07 -15.78
N ASN A 148 38.28 -12.23 -15.57
CA ASN A 148 37.99 -13.09 -14.43
C ASN A 148 38.44 -12.47 -13.10
N SER A 149 39.55 -11.72 -13.06
CA SER A 149 39.99 -11.03 -11.84
C SER A 149 39.07 -9.86 -11.48
N VAL A 150 38.56 -9.11 -12.46
CA VAL A 150 37.56 -8.06 -12.26
C VAL A 150 36.22 -8.65 -11.81
N ILE A 151 35.79 -9.79 -12.36
CA ILE A 151 34.57 -10.49 -11.93
C ILE A 151 34.72 -11.11 -10.54
N GLN A 152 35.87 -11.70 -10.22
CA GLN A 152 36.16 -12.24 -8.89
C GLN A 152 36.29 -11.14 -7.83
N ALA A 153 36.87 -9.98 -8.19
CA ALA A 153 36.87 -8.79 -7.35
C ALA A 153 35.44 -8.22 -7.17
N ASN A 154 34.60 -8.38 -8.19
CA ASN A 154 33.17 -8.06 -8.15
C ASN A 154 32.31 -9.20 -7.58
N ASN A 155 32.83 -10.02 -6.66
CA ASN A 155 32.00 -10.92 -5.85
C ASN A 155 30.78 -10.14 -5.33
N GLN A 156 29.64 -10.34 -5.99
CA GLN A 156 28.49 -9.43 -5.89
C GLN A 156 28.02 -9.29 -4.45
N LYS A 157 28.26 -10.29 -3.59
CA LYS A 157 27.88 -10.28 -2.18
C LYS A 157 28.50 -9.12 -1.38
N ASP A 158 29.79 -8.80 -1.55
CA ASP A 158 30.44 -7.73 -0.76
C ASP A 158 30.03 -6.34 -1.24
N LEU A 159 29.82 -6.15 -2.54
CA LEU A 159 29.33 -4.90 -3.11
C LEU A 159 27.85 -4.65 -2.79
N THR A 160 27.02 -5.69 -2.83
CA THR A 160 25.59 -5.60 -2.46
C THR A 160 25.43 -5.23 -0.98
N ASN A 161 26.27 -5.79 -0.11
CA ASN A 161 26.30 -5.42 1.31
C ASN A 161 26.70 -3.96 1.51
N LYS A 162 27.74 -3.47 0.81
CA LYS A 162 28.16 -2.06 0.87
C LYS A 162 27.07 -1.11 0.37
N TYR A 163 26.38 -1.42 -0.73
CA TYR A 163 25.30 -0.58 -1.24
C TYR A 163 24.11 -0.55 -0.27
N ASN A 164 23.71 -1.71 0.27
CA ASN A 164 22.65 -1.79 1.27
C ASN A 164 23.01 -0.99 2.53
N ASP A 165 24.27 -1.02 2.97
CA ASP A 165 24.72 -0.25 4.12
C ASP A 165 24.71 1.26 3.85
N VAL A 166 25.15 1.68 2.66
CA VAL A 166 25.10 3.08 2.21
C VAL A 166 23.64 3.54 2.12
N PHE A 167 22.77 2.72 1.53
CA PHE A 167 21.34 3.00 1.40
C PHE A 167 20.64 3.06 2.76
N GLU A 168 20.93 2.12 3.66
CA GLU A 168 20.38 2.13 5.02
C GLU A 168 20.84 3.39 5.76
N PHE A 169 22.10 3.79 5.62
CA PHE A 169 22.62 5.05 6.18
C PHE A 169 21.86 6.27 5.63
N PHE A 170 21.69 6.39 4.31
CA PHE A 170 20.96 7.51 3.72
C PHE A 170 19.48 7.51 4.11
N SER A 171 18.85 6.34 4.11
CA SER A 171 17.45 6.20 4.51
C SER A 171 17.26 6.55 6.00
N GLU A 172 18.18 6.14 6.87
CA GLU A 172 18.11 6.45 8.30
C GLU A 172 18.35 7.93 8.58
N TYR A 173 19.29 8.57 7.87
CA TYR A 173 19.65 9.97 8.10
C TYR A 173 18.62 10.95 7.52
N TYR A 174 18.18 10.72 6.28
CA TYR A 174 17.28 11.64 5.59
C TYR A 174 15.80 11.37 5.90
N ALA A 175 15.40 10.12 6.16
CA ALA A 175 13.99 9.81 6.45
C ALA A 175 13.61 9.90 7.94
N LYS A 176 14.51 10.41 8.80
CA LYS A 176 14.31 10.45 10.26
C LYS A 176 13.14 11.36 10.66
N ASP A 177 13.08 12.52 10.02
CA ASP A 177 12.08 13.56 10.29
C ASP A 177 10.96 13.57 9.25
N ASP A 178 10.87 12.52 8.44
CA ASP A 178 9.82 12.40 7.44
C ASP A 178 8.45 12.22 8.10
N ASP A 179 7.49 12.90 7.52
CA ASP A 179 6.07 12.69 7.74
C ASP A 179 5.59 11.55 6.83
N PHE A 180 4.46 10.93 7.19
CA PHE A 180 3.87 9.86 6.40
C PHE A 180 2.61 10.34 5.70
N ILE A 181 2.51 10.01 4.41
CA ILE A 181 1.30 10.13 3.62
C ILE A 181 1.14 8.81 2.86
N SER A 182 -0.09 8.38 2.65
CA SER A 182 -0.38 7.38 1.64
C SER A 182 -1.82 7.49 1.20
N ALA A 183 -2.05 7.44 -0.10
CA ALA A 183 -3.36 7.30 -0.70
C ALA A 183 -3.53 5.93 -1.38
N GLU A 184 -4.78 5.58 -1.64
CA GLU A 184 -5.14 4.40 -2.40
C GLU A 184 -6.41 4.72 -3.19
N THR A 185 -6.33 4.55 -4.51
CA THR A 185 -7.50 4.55 -5.40
C THR A 185 -7.80 3.12 -5.80
N ARG A 186 -8.93 2.59 -5.34
CA ARG A 186 -9.36 1.22 -5.67
C ARG A 186 -9.85 1.15 -7.12
N PRO A 187 -9.76 -0.03 -7.77
CA PRO A 187 -10.38 -0.22 -9.07
C PRO A 187 -11.91 -0.01 -8.97
N PRO A 188 -12.54 0.53 -10.03
CA PRO A 188 -13.98 0.73 -10.05
C PRO A 188 -14.73 -0.58 -9.86
N THR A 189 -15.72 -0.54 -8.98
CA THR A 189 -16.64 -1.64 -8.70
C THR A 189 -18.08 -1.21 -9.00
N SER A 190 -19.04 -2.10 -8.79
CA SER A 190 -20.44 -1.83 -9.04
C SER A 190 -21.31 -2.33 -7.90
N GLY A 191 -22.34 -1.56 -7.55
CA GLY A 191 -23.37 -1.93 -6.59
C GLY A 191 -24.74 -1.51 -7.11
N LYS A 192 -25.78 -2.32 -6.89
CA LYS A 192 -27.15 -2.01 -7.32
C LYS A 192 -27.28 -1.60 -8.81
N GLY A 193 -26.41 -2.14 -9.67
CA GLY A 193 -26.38 -1.86 -11.10
C GLY A 193 -25.67 -0.56 -11.52
N LEU A 194 -25.01 0.14 -10.59
CA LEU A 194 -24.29 1.39 -10.86
C LEU A 194 -22.83 1.28 -10.43
N ALA A 195 -21.91 1.87 -11.19
CA ALA A 195 -20.50 1.87 -10.87
C ALA A 195 -20.14 2.90 -9.78
N TYR A 196 -19.09 2.61 -9.01
CA TYR A 196 -18.44 3.55 -8.11
C TYR A 196 -16.98 3.18 -7.87
N ILE A 197 -16.21 4.16 -7.42
CA ILE A 197 -14.83 4.04 -6.99
C ILE A 197 -14.74 4.56 -5.56
N VAL A 198 -13.88 3.93 -4.78
CA VAL A 198 -13.50 4.38 -3.45
C VAL A 198 -12.04 4.80 -3.45
N GLU A 199 -11.78 5.95 -2.85
CA GLU A 199 -10.45 6.51 -2.68
C GLU A 199 -10.30 6.92 -1.23
N ALA A 200 -9.12 6.72 -0.67
CA ALA A 200 -8.79 7.22 0.65
C ALA A 200 -7.35 7.72 0.69
N ALA A 201 -7.08 8.62 1.63
CA ALA A 201 -5.74 9.09 1.92
C ALA A 201 -5.58 9.33 3.41
N LEU A 202 -4.43 8.93 3.96
CA LEU A 202 -4.09 9.08 5.37
C LEU A 202 -2.77 9.82 5.50
N ALA A 203 -2.80 10.95 6.20
CA ALA A 203 -1.62 11.67 6.63
C ALA A 203 -1.33 11.38 8.10
N TYR A 204 -0.06 11.17 8.46
CA TYR A 204 0.44 11.05 9.82
C TYR A 204 1.67 11.92 10.00
N CYS A 205 1.63 12.85 10.95
CA CYS A 205 2.70 13.80 11.23
C CYS A 205 2.80 13.99 12.74
N ASN A 206 3.99 13.93 13.33
CA ASN A 206 4.13 14.13 14.79
C ASN A 206 4.34 15.59 15.20
N ASP A 207 4.44 16.52 14.25
CA ASP A 207 4.62 17.94 14.54
C ASP A 207 3.25 18.61 14.82
N PRO A 208 2.97 19.03 16.07
CA PRO A 208 1.69 19.64 16.43
C PRO A 208 1.44 20.98 15.74
N LYS A 209 2.47 21.63 15.16
CA LYS A 209 2.29 22.87 14.39
C LYS A 209 1.70 22.61 13.00
N LYS A 210 2.00 21.46 12.41
CA LYS A 210 1.54 21.08 11.08
C LYS A 210 0.20 20.38 11.15
N LEU A 211 0.09 19.39 12.03
CA LEU A 211 -1.10 18.57 12.18
C LEU A 211 -1.52 18.54 13.64
N ASP A 212 -2.62 19.23 13.95
CA ASP A 212 -3.20 19.18 15.28
C ASP A 212 -3.73 17.78 15.57
N THR A 213 -3.53 17.33 16.82
CA THR A 213 -4.10 16.07 17.26
C THR A 213 -5.59 16.28 17.52
N PRO A 214 -6.49 15.65 16.75
CA PRO A 214 -7.92 15.82 16.90
C PRO A 214 -8.34 15.49 18.34
N LYS A 215 -8.94 16.46 19.02
CA LYS A 215 -9.47 16.26 20.39
C LYS A 215 -10.75 15.43 20.38
N ARG A 216 -11.52 15.53 19.29
CA ARG A 216 -12.79 14.83 19.09
C ARG A 216 -12.65 13.86 17.92
N SER A 217 -13.32 12.72 18.04
CA SER A 217 -13.28 11.67 17.02
C SER A 217 -13.78 12.13 15.64
N ARG A 218 -14.72 13.07 15.61
CA ARG A 218 -15.29 13.65 14.37
C ARG A 218 -14.33 14.53 13.56
N ASP A 219 -13.24 15.02 14.16
CA ASP A 219 -12.30 15.91 13.46
C ASP A 219 -11.24 15.12 12.67
N VAL A 220 -11.09 13.82 12.97
CA VAL A 220 -10.16 12.88 12.34
C VAL A 220 -10.51 12.65 10.86
N LEU A 221 -11.81 12.51 10.56
CA LEU A 221 -12.32 12.01 9.29
C LEU A 221 -12.94 13.13 8.44
N SER A 222 -12.33 13.40 7.29
CA SER A 222 -12.89 14.20 6.22
C SER A 222 -13.59 13.31 5.18
N ARG A 223 -14.91 13.46 5.06
CA ARG A 223 -15.73 12.66 4.13
C ARG A 223 -16.01 13.45 2.86
N PHE A 224 -15.79 12.82 1.72
CA PHE A 224 -16.09 13.36 0.40
C PHE A 224 -16.95 12.38 -0.39
N VAL A 225 -17.81 12.95 -1.21
CA VAL A 225 -18.68 12.21 -2.11
C VAL A 225 -18.74 12.97 -3.42
N ASN A 226 -18.35 12.33 -4.54
CA ASN A 226 -18.22 13.00 -5.84
C ASN A 226 -17.47 14.33 -5.70
N ARG A 227 -16.29 14.30 -5.04
CA ARG A 227 -15.42 15.47 -4.80
C ARG A 227 -16.06 16.58 -3.96
N THR A 228 -17.23 16.34 -3.35
CA THR A 228 -17.95 17.31 -2.51
C THR A 228 -17.81 16.95 -1.03
N PRO A 229 -17.32 17.86 -0.17
CA PRO A 229 -17.16 17.60 1.26
C PRO A 229 -18.51 17.44 1.97
N LYS A 230 -18.58 16.51 2.93
CA LYS A 230 -19.77 16.19 3.72
C LYS A 230 -19.52 16.44 5.21
N LEU A 231 -20.10 17.52 5.73
CA LEU A 231 -19.82 18.03 7.08
C LEU A 231 -20.80 17.51 8.15
N ARG A 232 -22.07 17.28 7.80
CA ARG A 232 -23.14 16.88 8.74
C ARG A 232 -23.41 15.38 8.72
N ASP A 233 -24.13 14.89 9.73
CA ASP A 233 -24.60 13.51 9.82
C ASP A 233 -23.48 12.46 9.75
N SER A 234 -22.34 12.75 10.40
CA SER A 234 -21.16 11.89 10.35
C SER A 234 -21.39 10.53 11.01
N ALA A 235 -22.10 10.46 12.14
CA ALA A 235 -22.32 9.21 12.88
C ALA A 235 -23.08 8.14 12.08
N ASP A 236 -23.96 8.57 11.18
CA ASP A 236 -24.87 7.69 10.45
C ASP A 236 -24.46 7.50 8.97
N CYS A 237 -23.24 7.93 8.63
CA CYS A 237 -22.71 7.82 7.29
C CYS A 237 -22.00 6.47 7.11
N ALA A 238 -22.27 5.79 5.99
CA ALA A 238 -21.58 4.54 5.62
C ALA A 238 -20.05 4.67 5.62
N ILE A 239 -19.51 5.83 5.21
CA ILE A 239 -18.06 6.10 5.25
C ILE A 239 -17.52 6.03 6.68
N THR A 240 -18.19 6.67 7.63
CA THR A 240 -17.77 6.64 9.04
C THR A 240 -17.85 5.23 9.59
N LYS A 241 -18.96 4.52 9.36
CA LYS A 241 -19.14 3.13 9.80
C LYS A 241 -18.07 2.20 9.21
N ALA A 242 -17.66 2.44 7.96
CA ALA A 242 -16.55 1.71 7.36
C ALA A 242 -15.21 1.97 8.05
N VAL A 243 -14.91 3.23 8.39
CA VAL A 243 -13.69 3.59 9.15
C VAL A 243 -13.72 2.97 10.56
N GLU A 244 -14.87 2.97 11.22
CA GLU A 244 -15.05 2.35 12.55
C GLU A 244 -14.91 0.81 12.51
N SER A 245 -15.18 0.19 11.35
CA SER A 245 -15.05 -1.26 11.15
C SER A 245 -13.61 -1.75 10.93
N VAL A 246 -12.66 -0.84 10.72
CA VAL A 246 -11.23 -1.14 10.56
C VAL A 246 -10.58 -1.31 11.93
N ASN A 247 -9.81 -2.37 12.12
CA ASN A 247 -9.07 -2.59 13.38
C ASN A 247 -7.75 -1.81 13.39
N TRP A 248 -7.81 -0.52 13.73
CA TRP A 248 -6.67 0.40 13.73
C TRP A 248 -5.53 0.01 14.69
N LYS A 249 -5.83 -0.73 15.77
CA LYS A 249 -4.82 -1.23 16.72
C LYS A 249 -3.80 -2.15 16.03
N ASN A 250 -4.23 -2.91 15.03
CA ASN A 250 -3.34 -3.76 14.23
C ASN A 250 -2.30 -2.96 13.43
N TYR A 251 -2.58 -1.67 13.17
CA TYR A 251 -1.73 -0.75 12.43
C TYR A 251 -0.98 0.23 13.35
N LYS A 252 -0.86 -0.09 14.65
CA LYS A 252 -0.13 0.73 15.66
C LYS A 252 -0.75 2.12 15.89
N LEU A 253 -2.04 2.28 15.60
CA LEU A 253 -2.79 3.48 15.97
C LEU A 253 -3.69 3.18 17.18
N ASP A 254 -3.74 4.15 18.09
CA ASP A 254 -4.72 4.13 19.17
C ASP A 254 -6.11 4.47 18.61
N THR A 255 -7.16 4.21 19.39
CA THR A 255 -8.54 4.45 18.97
C THR A 255 -9.30 5.27 20.01
N PHE A 256 -10.27 6.05 19.55
CA PHE A 256 -11.32 6.63 20.40
C PHE A 256 -12.36 5.57 20.80
N ASP A 257 -13.34 5.96 21.62
CA ASP A 257 -14.42 5.07 22.08
C ASP A 257 -15.28 4.53 20.93
N ASN A 258 -15.39 5.29 19.84
CA ASN A 258 -16.12 4.88 18.64
C ASN A 258 -15.23 4.15 17.61
N ASN A 259 -14.07 3.60 18.02
CA ASN A 259 -13.11 2.92 17.16
C ASN A 259 -12.50 3.77 16.01
N LEU A 260 -12.77 5.08 15.94
CA LEU A 260 -12.01 5.95 15.04
C LEU A 260 -10.56 6.05 15.49
N PRO A 261 -9.60 6.16 14.55
CA PRO A 261 -8.20 6.20 14.91
C PRO A 261 -7.86 7.53 15.60
N LYS A 262 -6.98 7.45 16.60
CA LYS A 262 -6.51 8.54 17.45
C LYS A 262 -5.02 8.73 17.25
N GLY A 263 -4.62 9.99 17.28
CA GLY A 263 -3.23 10.40 17.08
C GLY A 263 -3.18 11.60 16.15
N PRO A 264 -1.98 12.09 15.82
CA PRO A 264 -1.84 13.21 14.90
C PRO A 264 -1.96 12.67 13.46
N ILE A 265 -3.20 12.39 13.09
CA ILE A 265 -3.60 11.81 11.81
C ILE A 265 -4.73 12.62 11.18
N LYS A 266 -4.74 12.64 9.85
CA LYS A 266 -5.87 13.12 9.06
C LYS A 266 -6.27 12.03 8.08
N LEU A 267 -7.55 11.65 8.11
CA LEU A 267 -8.11 10.66 7.20
C LEU A 267 -9.07 11.34 6.23
N LEU A 268 -8.86 11.12 4.94
CA LEU A 268 -9.76 11.54 3.88
C LEU A 268 -10.31 10.28 3.20
N VAL A 269 -11.63 10.23 3.01
CA VAL A 269 -12.27 9.17 2.22
C VAL A 269 -13.22 9.81 1.22
N ASN A 270 -13.07 9.45 -0.05
CA ASN A 270 -13.90 9.89 -1.15
C ASN A 270 -14.57 8.67 -1.81
N VAL A 271 -15.88 8.78 -2.05
CA VAL A 271 -16.61 7.80 -2.87
C VAL A 271 -17.17 8.52 -4.08
N SER A 272 -16.85 8.04 -5.28
CA SER A 272 -17.22 8.69 -6.53
C SER A 272 -17.95 7.75 -7.49
N GLY A 273 -18.97 8.25 -8.20
CA GLY A 273 -19.69 7.52 -9.25
C GLY A 273 -21.21 7.70 -9.21
N PRO A 274 -21.93 7.21 -10.24
CA PRO A 274 -23.39 7.32 -10.33
C PRO A 274 -24.12 6.58 -9.21
N TYR A 275 -23.56 5.49 -8.70
CA TYR A 275 -24.12 4.73 -7.57
C TYR A 275 -24.43 5.63 -6.37
N VAL A 276 -23.57 6.61 -6.10
CA VAL A 276 -23.66 7.42 -4.89
C VAL A 276 -24.90 8.31 -4.87
N HIS A 277 -25.43 8.69 -6.04
CA HIS A 277 -26.66 9.47 -6.12
C HIS A 277 -27.89 8.73 -5.58
N LEU A 278 -27.93 7.41 -5.72
CA LEU A 278 -28.99 6.55 -5.18
C LEU A 278 -28.83 6.32 -3.67
N MET A 279 -27.62 6.50 -3.15
CA MET A 279 -27.24 6.07 -1.81
C MET A 279 -27.30 7.16 -0.75
N PHE A 280 -27.83 8.35 -1.03
CA PHE A 280 -28.03 9.34 0.01
C PHE A 280 -29.18 8.96 0.94
N LYS A 281 -28.94 9.00 2.26
CA LYS A 281 -29.95 8.67 3.27
C LYS A 281 -31.10 9.69 3.32
N SER A 282 -30.80 10.95 3.03
CA SER A 282 -31.73 12.06 3.10
C SER A 282 -31.60 12.99 1.89
N GLN A 283 -32.65 13.77 1.62
CA GLN A 283 -32.68 14.75 0.51
C GLN A 283 -31.60 15.84 0.65
N SER A 284 -31.10 16.09 1.87
CA SER A 284 -30.02 17.05 2.11
C SER A 284 -28.64 16.54 1.66
N LYS A 285 -28.53 15.26 1.27
CA LYS A 285 -27.32 14.65 0.69
C LYS A 285 -26.05 14.83 1.55
N ASN A 286 -26.20 14.71 2.87
CA ASN A 286 -25.11 14.86 3.84
C ASN A 286 -24.45 13.53 4.27
N ALA A 287 -25.17 12.41 4.18
CA ALA A 287 -24.70 11.09 4.56
C ALA A 287 -25.11 10.02 3.55
N LEU A 288 -24.22 9.08 3.31
CA LEU A 288 -24.48 7.86 2.56
C LEU A 288 -25.16 6.83 3.46
N ALA A 289 -26.16 6.17 2.90
CA ALA A 289 -26.87 5.05 3.48
C ALA A 289 -25.98 3.81 3.58
N ASP A 290 -26.25 2.99 4.57
CA ASP A 290 -25.47 1.79 4.86
C ASP A 290 -25.68 0.74 3.77
N ASP A 291 -24.57 0.22 3.26
CA ASP A 291 -24.55 -0.85 2.28
C ASP A 291 -23.30 -1.69 2.50
N GLU A 292 -23.47 -3.01 2.63
CA GLU A 292 -22.38 -3.89 3.04
C GLU A 292 -21.26 -3.96 1.99
N GLU A 293 -21.59 -3.88 0.70
CA GLU A 293 -20.59 -3.90 -0.38
C GLU A 293 -19.77 -2.62 -0.34
N LEU A 294 -20.44 -1.47 -0.22
CA LEU A 294 -19.77 -0.18 -0.08
C LEU A 294 -18.86 -0.12 1.15
N ILE A 295 -19.37 -0.58 2.30
CA ILE A 295 -18.61 -0.57 3.57
C ILE A 295 -17.38 -1.47 3.46
N LYS A 296 -17.51 -2.67 2.88
CA LYS A 296 -16.38 -3.58 2.65
C LYS A 296 -15.34 -2.97 1.71
N GLU A 297 -15.77 -2.32 0.63
CA GLU A 297 -14.85 -1.70 -0.32
C GLU A 297 -14.05 -0.55 0.31
N ILE A 298 -14.73 0.31 1.09
CA ILE A 298 -14.06 1.37 1.87
C ILE A 298 -13.11 0.77 2.89
N LYS A 299 -13.52 -0.30 3.59
CA LYS A 299 -12.66 -0.99 4.56
C LYS A 299 -11.39 -1.53 3.88
N TYR A 300 -11.49 -2.18 2.73
CA TYR A 300 -10.32 -2.71 2.02
C TYR A 300 -9.36 -1.61 1.55
N CYS A 301 -9.90 -0.48 1.09
CA CYS A 301 -9.09 0.70 0.76
C CYS A 301 -8.29 1.20 1.98
N LEU A 302 -8.97 1.34 3.13
CA LEU A 302 -8.34 1.79 4.37
C LEU A 302 -7.33 0.79 4.94
N GLU A 303 -7.59 -0.51 4.82
CA GLU A 303 -6.67 -1.57 5.26
C GLU A 303 -5.39 -1.60 4.40
N ALA A 304 -5.47 -1.30 3.10
CA ALA A 304 -4.30 -1.15 2.25
C ALA A 304 -3.38 -0.03 2.75
N ILE A 305 -3.94 1.15 3.01
CA ILE A 305 -3.23 2.30 3.59
C ILE A 305 -2.69 1.97 4.99
N GLY A 306 -3.48 1.28 5.82
CA GLY A 306 -3.08 0.85 7.16
C GLY A 306 -1.86 -0.07 7.16
N ARG A 307 -1.73 -0.96 6.17
CA ARG A 307 -0.54 -1.82 6.00
C ARG A 307 0.73 -1.00 5.71
N ARG A 308 0.65 0.00 4.83
CA ARG A 308 1.77 0.92 4.52
C ARG A 308 2.16 1.74 5.76
N LEU A 309 1.18 2.27 6.48
CA LEU A 309 1.41 2.99 7.74
C LEU A 309 2.12 2.13 8.78
N ARG A 310 1.69 0.87 8.95
CA ARG A 310 2.32 -0.06 9.89
C ARG A 310 3.79 -0.29 9.55
N ALA A 311 4.12 -0.45 8.27
CA ALA A 311 5.50 -0.61 7.83
C ALA A 311 6.34 0.63 8.18
N TYR A 312 5.83 1.83 7.89
CA TYR A 312 6.46 3.09 8.25
C TYR A 312 6.68 3.23 9.77
N LEU A 313 5.65 2.98 10.59
CA LEU A 313 5.75 3.10 12.06
C LEU A 313 6.73 2.08 12.65
N ASN A 314 6.76 0.86 12.12
CA ASN A 314 7.72 -0.15 12.54
C ASN A 314 9.16 0.25 12.19
N LYS A 315 9.39 0.77 10.97
CA LYS A 315 10.71 1.28 10.56
C LYS A 315 11.19 2.39 11.50
N LYS A 316 10.32 3.36 11.78
CA LYS A 316 10.60 4.47 12.72
C LYS A 316 10.88 3.98 14.14
N ALA A 317 10.13 2.98 14.61
CA ALA A 317 10.34 2.39 15.93
C ALA A 317 11.68 1.62 16.01
N THR A 318 12.06 0.90 14.96
CA THR A 318 13.33 0.17 14.88
C THR A 318 14.52 1.13 14.89
N ILE A 319 14.47 2.22 14.10
CA ILE A 319 15.48 3.28 14.09
C ILE A 319 15.65 3.85 15.51
N ARG A 320 14.55 4.28 16.14
CA ARG A 320 14.59 4.81 17.52
C ARG A 320 15.15 3.80 18.55
N LYS A 321 14.89 2.51 18.39
CA LYS A 321 15.44 1.47 19.28
C LYS A 321 16.95 1.30 19.08
N LYS A 322 17.42 1.30 17.83
CA LYS A 322 18.85 1.28 17.50
C LYS A 322 19.56 2.49 18.11
N GLU A 323 19.00 3.70 17.93
CA GLU A 323 19.55 4.93 18.50
C GLU A 323 19.62 4.91 20.03
N LYS A 324 18.53 4.50 20.70
CA LYS A 324 18.52 4.36 22.16
C LYS A 324 19.57 3.36 22.65
N ARG A 325 19.70 2.22 21.97
CA ARG A 325 20.71 1.21 22.31
C ARG A 325 22.11 1.76 22.14
N ALA A 326 22.41 2.43 21.02
CA ALA A 326 23.70 3.04 20.77
C ALA A 326 24.05 4.09 21.83
N SER A 327 23.12 4.99 22.16
CA SER A 327 23.31 6.02 23.20
C SER A 327 23.54 5.44 24.59
N VAL A 328 22.87 4.34 24.94
CA VAL A 328 23.12 3.64 26.20
C VAL A 328 24.51 3.03 26.21
N ILE A 329 24.93 2.35 25.13
CA ILE A 329 26.26 1.76 25.04
C ILE A 329 27.34 2.85 25.14
N GLU A 330 27.21 3.94 24.38
CA GLU A 330 28.13 5.09 24.38
C GLU A 330 28.38 5.62 25.79
N LYS A 331 27.35 5.70 26.63
CA LYS A 331 27.47 6.11 28.05
C LYS A 331 28.35 5.16 28.88
N TYR A 332 28.31 3.86 28.61
CA TYR A 332 29.04 2.83 29.37
C TYR A 332 30.42 2.50 28.79
N VAL A 333 30.75 2.98 27.59
CA VAL A 333 32.06 2.73 26.96
C VAL A 333 33.24 3.13 27.87
N PRO A 334 33.27 4.32 28.50
CA PRO A 334 34.44 4.73 29.30
C PRO A 334 34.68 3.82 30.51
N GLU A 335 33.62 3.46 31.25
CA GLU A 335 33.72 2.54 32.40
C GLU A 335 34.17 1.14 31.99
N PHE A 336 33.71 0.68 30.82
CA PHE A 336 34.07 -0.61 30.27
C PHE A 336 35.53 -0.67 29.80
N VAL A 337 35.99 0.35 29.06
CA VAL A 337 37.37 0.45 28.59
C VAL A 337 38.33 0.55 29.78
N GLN A 338 37.99 1.33 30.80
CA GLN A 338 38.79 1.41 32.03
C GLN A 338 38.91 0.05 32.73
N SER A 339 37.81 -0.72 32.77
CA SER A 339 37.81 -2.06 33.36
C SER A 339 38.69 -3.04 32.57
N ILE A 340 38.61 -3.02 31.24
CA ILE A 340 39.49 -3.81 30.36
C ILE A 340 40.95 -3.42 30.56
N TYR A 341 41.24 -2.12 30.58
CA TYR A 341 42.61 -1.62 30.76
C TYR A 341 43.21 -2.08 32.10
N ASN A 342 42.42 -2.06 33.18
CA ASN A 342 42.84 -2.55 34.50
C ASN A 342 43.12 -4.06 34.50
N ILE A 343 42.33 -4.86 33.77
CA ILE A 343 42.54 -6.31 33.64
C ILE A 343 43.82 -6.59 32.85
N ILE A 344 44.06 -5.90 31.73
CA ILE A 344 45.28 -6.04 30.93
C ILE A 344 46.50 -5.66 31.76
N SER A 345 46.42 -4.55 32.51
CA SER A 345 47.52 -4.07 33.37
C SER A 345 47.87 -5.04 34.52
N SER A 346 46.95 -5.93 34.92
CA SER A 346 47.16 -6.89 36.01
C SER A 346 47.53 -8.30 35.54
N GLY A 347 47.38 -8.62 34.26
CA GLY A 347 47.79 -9.90 33.68
C GLY A 347 49.25 -9.92 33.23
N ASP A 348 49.89 -11.09 33.26
CA ASP A 348 51.28 -11.34 32.81
C ASP A 348 51.49 -11.21 31.28
N LEU A 349 50.56 -10.59 30.55
CA LEU A 349 50.61 -10.39 29.10
C LEU A 349 51.54 -9.22 28.74
N LYS A 350 52.85 -9.45 28.83
CA LYS A 350 53.92 -8.51 28.44
C LYS A 350 54.13 -8.35 26.93
N SER A 351 53.09 -8.51 26.11
CA SER A 351 53.23 -8.37 24.67
C SER A 351 51.94 -7.88 24.02
N GLN A 352 51.88 -6.58 23.78
CA GLN A 352 51.57 -5.93 22.49
C GLN A 352 51.23 -4.46 22.78
N GLU A 353 51.86 -3.56 22.01
CA GLU A 353 51.62 -2.11 21.82
C GLU A 353 50.87 -1.37 22.95
N GLU A 354 51.45 -0.30 23.50
CA GLU A 354 50.77 0.62 24.44
C GLU A 354 49.55 1.28 23.76
N ILE A 355 48.45 0.54 23.62
CA ILE A 355 47.18 1.08 23.13
C ILE A 355 46.67 1.99 24.24
N SER A 356 46.56 3.28 23.94
CA SER A 356 46.07 4.23 24.90
C SER A 356 44.59 3.97 25.21
N VAL A 357 44.17 4.27 26.44
CA VAL A 357 42.75 4.18 26.86
C VAL A 357 41.86 4.97 25.88
N LYS A 358 42.35 6.11 25.39
CA LYS A 358 41.64 6.96 24.43
C LYS A 358 41.46 6.30 23.06
N GLU A 359 42.49 5.63 22.53
CA GLU A 359 42.37 4.90 21.25
C GLU A 359 41.37 3.74 21.37
N MET A 360 41.36 3.02 22.49
CA MET A 360 40.35 1.98 22.74
C MET A 360 38.92 2.54 22.84
N GLU A 361 38.75 3.68 23.52
CA GLU A 361 37.47 4.39 23.56
C GLU A 361 37.01 4.81 22.16
N GLU A 362 37.90 5.42 21.37
CA GLU A 362 37.60 5.84 20.00
C GLU A 362 37.24 4.67 19.08
N LEU A 363 37.97 3.55 19.16
CA LEU A 363 37.68 2.34 18.39
C LEU A 363 36.32 1.74 18.76
N MET A 364 35.98 1.71 20.06
CA MET A 364 34.68 1.22 20.52
C MET A 364 33.55 2.16 20.13
N ILE A 365 33.74 3.47 20.27
CA ILE A 365 32.75 4.47 19.84
C ILE A 365 32.57 4.42 18.32
N ALA A 366 33.62 4.22 17.54
CA ALA A 366 33.51 4.04 16.09
C ALA A 366 32.71 2.79 15.70
N ALA A 367 32.82 1.70 16.49
CA ALA A 367 32.05 0.48 16.26
C ALA A 367 30.58 0.57 16.71
N VAL A 368 30.29 1.39 17.73
CA VAL A 368 28.97 1.55 18.36
C VAL A 368 28.18 2.72 17.74
N GLY A 369 28.89 3.70 17.21
CA GLY A 369 28.36 5.00 16.79
C GLY A 369 27.55 4.95 15.50
N LYS A 370 26.78 6.02 15.29
CA LYS A 370 26.16 6.37 13.99
C LYS A 370 27.15 6.02 12.89
N ARG A 371 26.79 5.10 11.98
CA ARG A 371 27.59 4.78 10.79
C ARG A 371 28.08 6.13 10.23
N SER A 372 29.39 6.36 10.24
CA SER A 372 29.92 7.57 9.64
C SER A 372 29.53 7.56 8.16
N LYS A 373 29.40 8.75 7.55
CA LYS A 373 29.16 8.82 6.11
C LYS A 373 30.19 7.90 5.44
N PRO A 374 29.78 6.87 4.68
CA PRO A 374 30.71 5.95 4.07
C PRO A 374 31.74 6.79 3.30
N PRO A 375 33.05 6.51 3.45
CA PRO A 375 34.08 7.26 2.76
C PRO A 375 33.70 7.27 1.28
N ILE A 376 33.39 8.45 0.76
CA ILE A 376 33.28 8.62 -0.67
C ILE A 376 34.72 8.42 -1.12
N ASP A 377 35.01 7.28 -1.75
CA ASP A 377 36.28 7.10 -2.44
C ASP A 377 36.48 8.35 -3.28
N GLU A 378 37.45 9.18 -2.90
CA GLU A 378 37.85 10.33 -3.69
C GLU A 378 38.03 9.82 -5.11
N LYS A 379 37.44 10.53 -6.08
CA LYS A 379 37.47 10.15 -7.51
C LYS A 379 38.85 9.57 -7.80
N PRO A 380 38.95 8.36 -8.40
CA PRO A 380 40.23 7.75 -8.68
C PRO A 380 41.11 8.80 -9.34
N LYS A 381 42.26 9.11 -8.73
CA LYS A 381 43.24 10.05 -9.28
C LYS A 381 43.45 9.63 -10.72
N ILE A 382 42.97 10.46 -11.64
CA ILE A 382 43.21 10.28 -13.06
C ILE A 382 44.71 10.35 -13.20
N LEU A 383 45.36 9.20 -13.42
CA LEU A 383 46.78 9.15 -13.72
C LEU A 383 47.02 10.09 -14.91
N PRO A 384 48.07 10.93 -14.87
CA PRO A 384 48.35 11.83 -15.97
C PRO A 384 48.50 11.01 -17.24
N LYS A 385 47.82 11.43 -18.31
CA LYS A 385 47.96 10.84 -19.64
C LYS A 385 49.44 10.81 -19.98
N ALA A 386 49.97 9.61 -20.25
CA ALA A 386 51.29 9.47 -20.84
C ALA A 386 51.26 10.12 -22.23
N GLU A 387 52.25 10.97 -22.50
CA GLU A 387 52.44 11.69 -23.77
C GLU A 387 52.80 10.76 -24.94
#